data_AF-A0A9N9J8P3-F1
#
_entry.id   AF-A0A9N9J8P3-F1
#
_cell.length_a   1.000
_cell.length_b   1.000
_cell.length_c   1.000
_cell.angle_alpha   90.00
_cell.angle_beta   90.00
_cell.angle_gamma   90.00
#
_symmetry.space_group_name_H-M   'P 1'
#
loop_
_entity.id
_entity.type
_entity.pdbx_description
1 polymer ?
#
loop_
_entity_poly.entity_id
_entity_poly.type
_entity_poly.pdbx_seq_one_letter_code
_entity_poly.pdbx_strand_id
1 'polypeptide(L)'
;MSFQVIHHPVVNRSLKYANTTVGRDKVYKGVQFFARFLAWYLSRLDYDKDTIKRLSSLKSTIASARKLMRIGKFVEHLQFASKALKEKDEFARVTTLGRRLGYTVYLFCDSLIWAHSTGVYKFNQIKRITNTASKFWIIGLISSIIHCFYKLHQNGYQTSFLERNSKSKNIENSEQSSSVHSSVNDLKRERKNLIRQLFQDLFDIVIPLTSLGYIHLEDGIVGLSGVFSAIIGAKIQWEKVK
;
A
#
# COMPACT_ATOMS: atom_id res chain seq x y z
N MET A 1 -0.82 -3.08 -41.31
CA MET A 1 -0.26 -2.06 -40.42
C MET A 1 -1.07 -2.00 -39.11
N SER A 2 -1.23 -3.13 -38.40
CA SER A 2 -2.28 -3.28 -37.37
C SER A 2 -1.80 -3.99 -36.08
N PHE A 3 -0.62 -4.61 -36.08
CA PHE A 3 -0.06 -5.29 -34.89
C PHE A 3 0.92 -4.42 -34.08
N GLN A 4 1.39 -3.29 -34.62
CA GLN A 4 2.34 -2.40 -33.93
C GLN A 4 1.77 -1.79 -32.64
N VAL A 5 0.47 -1.53 -32.59
CA VAL A 5 -0.20 -1.02 -31.38
C VAL A 5 -0.23 -2.09 -30.28
N ILE A 6 -0.46 -3.35 -30.63
CA ILE A 6 -0.54 -4.48 -29.68
C ILE A 6 0.84 -4.77 -29.08
N HIS A 7 1.90 -4.71 -29.88
CA HIS A 7 3.27 -4.94 -29.43
C HIS A 7 3.97 -3.68 -28.88
N HIS A 8 3.25 -2.56 -28.75
CA HIS A 8 3.82 -1.33 -28.23
C HIS A 8 4.37 -1.56 -26.81
N PRO A 9 5.58 -1.06 -26.46
CA PRO A 9 6.20 -1.32 -25.15
C PRO A 9 5.31 -0.95 -23.95
N VAL A 10 4.47 0.08 -24.10
CA VAL A 10 3.50 0.47 -23.07
C VAL A 10 2.43 -0.58 -22.87
N VAL A 11 1.90 -1.18 -23.95
CA VAL A 11 0.89 -2.24 -23.87
C VAL A 11 1.47 -3.48 -23.20
N ASN A 12 2.67 -3.91 -23.60
CA ASN A 12 3.37 -5.03 -22.95
C ASN A 12 3.60 -4.80 -21.45
N ARG A 13 3.98 -3.58 -21.04
CA ARG A 13 4.16 -3.24 -19.61
C ARG A 13 2.83 -3.22 -18.86
N SER A 14 1.78 -2.67 -19.46
CA SER A 14 0.43 -2.69 -18.89
C SER A 14 -0.09 -4.11 -18.71
N LEU A 15 0.19 -5.02 -19.64
CA LEU A 15 -0.13 -6.44 -19.53
C LEU A 15 0.65 -7.10 -18.39
N LYS A 16 1.98 -6.88 -18.29
CA LYS A 16 2.78 -7.38 -17.15
C LYS A 16 2.22 -6.90 -15.81
N TYR A 17 1.86 -5.62 -15.71
CA TYR A 17 1.24 -5.05 -14.52
C TYR A 17 -0.11 -5.71 -14.21
N ALA A 18 -0.99 -5.80 -15.21
CA ALA A 18 -2.32 -6.39 -15.09
C ALA A 18 -2.29 -7.90 -14.83
N ASN A 19 -1.21 -8.60 -15.18
CA ASN A 19 -1.03 -10.02 -14.87
C ASN A 19 -0.62 -10.27 -13.41
N THR A 20 -0.38 -9.22 -12.62
CA THR A 20 -0.15 -9.36 -11.18
C THR A 20 -1.43 -9.08 -10.39
N THR A 21 -1.72 -9.93 -9.40
CA THR A 21 -2.83 -9.70 -8.44
C THR A 21 -2.69 -8.35 -7.73
N VAL A 22 -1.45 -7.96 -7.40
CA VAL A 22 -1.13 -6.66 -6.78
C VAL A 22 -1.48 -5.50 -7.71
N GLY A 23 -1.11 -5.58 -9.00
CA GLY A 23 -1.40 -4.54 -9.97
C GLY A 23 -2.91 -4.30 -10.12
N ARG A 24 -3.67 -5.39 -10.31
CA ARG A 24 -5.14 -5.34 -10.35
C ARG A 24 -5.74 -4.78 -9.06
N ASP A 25 -5.29 -5.22 -7.89
CA ASP A 25 -5.79 -4.71 -6.60
C ASP A 25 -5.60 -3.19 -6.46
N LYS A 26 -4.48 -2.61 -6.93
CA LYS A 26 -4.25 -1.16 -6.86
C LYS A 26 -5.17 -0.38 -7.80
N VAL A 27 -5.42 -0.88 -9.00
CA VAL A 27 -6.38 -0.25 -9.93
C VAL A 27 -7.79 -0.30 -9.35
N TYR A 28 -8.21 -1.48 -8.88
CA TYR A 28 -9.51 -1.66 -8.25
C TYR A 28 -9.66 -0.82 -6.99
N LYS A 29 -8.60 -0.63 -6.20
CA LYS A 29 -8.60 0.30 -5.07
C LYS A 29 -8.92 1.72 -5.53
N GLY A 30 -8.26 2.19 -6.59
CA GLY A 30 -8.52 3.51 -7.17
C GLY A 30 -9.99 3.68 -7.57
N VAL A 31 -10.52 2.73 -8.34
CA VAL A 31 -11.94 2.75 -8.77
C VAL A 31 -12.90 2.73 -7.59
N GLN A 32 -12.67 1.84 -6.62
CA GLN A 32 -13.51 1.72 -5.41
C GLN A 32 -13.59 3.05 -4.64
N PHE A 33 -12.43 3.64 -4.35
CA PHE A 33 -12.36 4.84 -3.51
C PHE A 33 -12.76 6.10 -4.27
N PHE A 34 -12.55 6.14 -5.59
CA PHE A 34 -13.10 7.21 -6.42
C PHE A 34 -14.62 7.12 -6.51
N ALA A 35 -15.21 5.93 -6.66
CA ALA A 35 -16.65 5.74 -6.60
C ALA A 35 -17.22 6.14 -5.23
N ARG A 36 -16.49 5.88 -4.12
CA ARG A 36 -16.85 6.39 -2.79
C ARG A 36 -16.89 7.92 -2.74
N PHE A 37 -15.85 8.57 -3.26
CA PHE A 37 -15.79 10.02 -3.33
C PHE A 37 -16.93 10.61 -4.18
N LEU A 38 -17.15 10.07 -5.38
CA LEU A 38 -18.21 10.55 -6.28
C LEU A 38 -19.60 10.36 -5.69
N ALA A 39 -19.89 9.22 -5.05
CA ALA A 39 -21.17 8.99 -4.40
C ALA A 39 -21.43 10.04 -3.30
N TRP A 40 -20.41 10.36 -2.51
CA TRP A 40 -20.50 11.42 -1.50
C TRP A 40 -20.65 12.80 -2.13
N TYR A 41 -19.83 13.15 -3.12
CA TYR A 41 -19.85 14.46 -3.76
C TYR A 41 -21.19 14.75 -4.44
N LEU A 42 -21.71 13.80 -5.23
CA LEU A 42 -23.01 13.93 -5.89
C LEU A 42 -24.18 13.97 -4.90
N SER A 43 -24.07 13.29 -3.75
CA SER A 43 -25.10 13.38 -2.70
C SER A 43 -25.18 14.76 -2.06
N ARG A 44 -24.10 15.55 -2.08
CA ARG A 44 -24.07 16.94 -1.57
C ARG A 44 -24.63 17.95 -2.58
N LEU A 45 -24.76 17.56 -3.84
CA LEU A 45 -25.34 18.35 -4.91
C LEU A 45 -26.80 17.98 -5.19
N ASP A 46 -27.41 17.16 -4.32
CA ASP A 46 -28.77 16.61 -4.51
C ASP A 46 -28.98 16.00 -5.90
N TYR A 47 -27.93 15.36 -6.44
CA TYR A 47 -27.98 14.70 -7.73
C TYR A 47 -28.91 13.48 -7.72
N ASP A 48 -29.23 12.97 -8.91
CA ASP A 48 -30.07 11.79 -9.10
C ASP A 48 -29.68 10.61 -8.17
N LYS A 49 -30.68 10.14 -7.41
CA LYS A 49 -30.53 9.08 -6.39
C LYS A 49 -30.12 7.76 -7.02
N ASP A 50 -30.56 7.47 -8.25
CA ASP A 50 -30.20 6.24 -8.94
C ASP A 50 -28.71 6.23 -9.30
N THR A 51 -28.18 7.36 -9.75
CA THR A 51 -26.74 7.53 -10.02
C THR A 51 -25.90 7.33 -8.76
N ILE A 52 -26.30 7.91 -7.63
CA ILE A 52 -25.61 7.73 -6.34
C ILE A 52 -25.65 6.25 -5.90
N LYS A 53 -26.78 5.57 -6.11
CA LYS A 53 -26.95 4.13 -5.81
C LYS A 53 -26.06 3.26 -6.71
N ARG A 54 -25.94 3.58 -8.00
CA ARG A 54 -25.03 2.89 -8.94
C ARG A 54 -23.58 3.01 -8.50
N LEU A 55 -23.12 4.21 -8.10
CA LEU A 55 -21.77 4.43 -7.58
C LEU A 55 -21.52 3.68 -6.26
N SER A 56 -22.50 3.68 -5.37
CA SER A 56 -22.44 2.92 -4.10
C SER A 56 -22.35 1.41 -4.35
N SER A 57 -23.09 0.91 -5.34
CA SER A 57 -23.05 -0.49 -5.77
C SER A 57 -21.67 -0.83 -6.34
N LEU A 58 -21.14 -0.03 -7.26
CA LEU A 58 -19.78 -0.18 -7.81
C LEU A 58 -18.72 -0.23 -6.70
N LYS A 59 -18.77 0.72 -5.75
CA LYS A 59 -17.88 0.75 -4.58
C LYS A 59 -17.92 -0.59 -3.83
N SER A 60 -19.12 -1.08 -3.51
CA SER A 60 -19.29 -2.31 -2.72
C SER A 60 -18.85 -3.58 -3.47
N THR A 61 -19.20 -3.70 -4.75
CA THR A 61 -18.82 -4.83 -5.61
C THR A 61 -17.29 -4.92 -5.76
N ILE A 62 -16.64 -3.80 -6.07
CA ILE A 62 -15.18 -3.77 -6.20
C ILE A 62 -14.50 -4.02 -4.85
N ALA A 63 -15.04 -3.48 -3.74
CA ALA A 63 -14.51 -3.77 -2.41
C ALA A 63 -14.55 -5.28 -2.09
N SER A 64 -15.66 -5.96 -2.41
CA SER A 64 -15.81 -7.40 -2.23
C SER A 64 -14.83 -8.20 -3.10
N ALA A 65 -14.73 -7.87 -4.39
CA ALA A 65 -13.78 -8.51 -5.31
C ALA A 65 -12.32 -8.38 -4.82
N ARG A 66 -11.94 -7.21 -4.31
CA ARG A 66 -10.60 -7.01 -3.75
C ARG A 66 -10.34 -7.83 -2.48
N LYS A 67 -11.35 -8.05 -1.63
CA LYS A 67 -11.21 -8.95 -0.47
C LYS A 67 -10.98 -10.39 -0.93
N LEU A 68 -11.75 -10.86 -1.91
CA LEU A 68 -11.57 -12.17 -2.54
C LEU A 68 -10.13 -12.36 -3.05
N MET A 69 -9.60 -11.39 -3.80
CA MET A 69 -8.23 -11.44 -4.32
C MET A 69 -7.13 -11.46 -3.24
N ARG A 70 -7.45 -11.09 -1.99
CA ARG A 70 -6.53 -11.07 -0.86
C ARG A 70 -6.64 -12.31 0.04
N ILE A 71 -7.59 -13.21 -0.20
CA ILE A 71 -7.70 -14.45 0.57
C ILE A 71 -6.37 -15.22 0.48
N GLY A 72 -5.91 -15.72 1.63
CA GLY A 72 -4.61 -16.43 1.74
C GLY A 72 -3.39 -15.51 1.87
N LYS A 73 -3.51 -14.20 1.60
CA LYS A 73 -2.38 -13.27 1.66
C LYS A 73 -1.77 -13.13 3.06
N PHE A 74 -2.51 -13.45 4.12
CA PHE A 74 -1.96 -13.48 5.49
C PHE A 74 -0.79 -14.46 5.62
N VAL A 75 -0.74 -15.54 4.84
CA VAL A 75 0.37 -16.52 4.83
C VAL A 75 1.64 -15.88 4.27
N GLU A 76 1.52 -15.06 3.23
CA GLU A 76 2.63 -14.28 2.68
C GLU A 76 3.22 -13.34 3.76
N HIS A 77 2.35 -12.71 4.55
CA HIS A 77 2.77 -11.85 5.66
C HIS A 77 3.44 -12.64 6.80
N LEU A 78 3.01 -13.87 7.09
CA LEU A 78 3.71 -14.76 8.03
C LEU A 78 5.11 -15.14 7.53
N GLN A 79 5.26 -15.45 6.24
CA GLN A 79 6.58 -15.71 5.65
C GLN A 79 7.49 -14.47 5.74
N PHE A 80 6.95 -13.28 5.46
CA PHE A 80 7.71 -12.04 5.64
C PHE A 80 8.05 -11.75 7.10
N ALA A 81 7.19 -12.10 8.05
CA ALA A 81 7.50 -11.99 9.47
C ALA A 81 8.67 -12.92 9.85
N SER A 82 8.66 -14.17 9.37
CA SER A 82 9.77 -15.11 9.57
C SER A 82 11.08 -14.58 8.99
N LYS A 83 11.05 -13.99 7.79
CA LYS A 83 12.24 -13.35 7.20
C LYS A 83 12.72 -12.16 8.02
N ALA A 84 11.82 -11.35 8.58
CA ALA A 84 12.16 -10.19 9.38
C ALA A 84 12.91 -10.56 10.67
N LEU A 85 12.75 -11.76 11.21
CA LEU A 85 13.52 -12.23 12.38
C LEU A 85 15.03 -12.26 12.14
N LYS A 86 15.46 -12.36 10.87
CA LYS A 86 16.87 -12.37 10.47
C LYS A 86 17.49 -10.97 10.35
N GLU A 87 16.69 -9.91 10.50
CA GLU A 87 17.18 -8.54 10.50
C GLU A 87 18.09 -8.32 11.73
N LYS A 88 19.27 -7.75 11.48
CA LYS A 88 20.29 -7.51 12.53
C LYS A 88 19.97 -6.26 13.33
N ASP A 89 19.45 -5.25 12.65
CA ASP A 89 19.00 -4.02 13.28
C ASP A 89 17.73 -4.28 14.10
N GLU A 90 17.86 -4.24 15.42
CA GLU A 90 16.79 -4.60 16.33
C GLU A 90 15.55 -3.72 16.17
N PHE A 91 15.73 -2.42 15.98
CA PHE A 91 14.60 -1.50 15.83
C PHE A 91 13.89 -1.72 14.48
N ALA A 92 14.67 -1.91 13.41
CA ALA A 92 14.13 -2.26 12.10
C ALA A 92 13.39 -3.62 12.14
N ARG A 93 13.92 -4.59 12.88
CA ARG A 93 13.32 -5.92 13.09
C ARG A 93 11.96 -5.81 13.77
N VAL A 94 11.89 -5.14 14.93
CA VAL A 94 10.65 -5.01 15.71
C VAL A 94 9.57 -4.28 14.92
N THR A 95 9.92 -3.17 14.28
CA THR A 95 8.96 -2.39 13.47
C THR A 95 8.49 -3.17 12.24
N THR A 96 9.37 -3.93 11.59
CA THR A 96 8.99 -4.80 10.47
C THR A 96 8.08 -5.93 10.94
N LEU A 97 8.39 -6.59 12.06
CA LEU A 97 7.54 -7.63 12.65
C LEU A 97 6.15 -7.09 13.00
N GLY A 98 6.06 -5.93 13.64
CA GLY A 98 4.80 -5.26 13.95
C GLY A 98 3.94 -5.05 12.70
N ARG A 99 4.55 -4.57 11.60
CA ARG A 99 3.87 -4.45 10.30
C ARG A 99 3.36 -5.80 9.80
N ARG A 100 4.23 -6.82 9.78
CA ARG A 100 3.88 -8.12 9.19
C ARG A 100 2.81 -8.84 9.98
N LEU A 101 2.94 -8.93 11.30
CA LEU A 101 1.95 -9.57 12.18
C LEU A 101 0.62 -8.80 12.19
N GLY A 102 0.65 -7.46 12.19
CA GLY A 102 -0.54 -6.63 12.03
C GLY A 102 -1.31 -6.97 10.76
N TYR A 103 -0.61 -7.02 9.62
CA TYR A 103 -1.24 -7.39 8.34
C TYR A 103 -1.68 -8.86 8.27
N THR A 104 -1.00 -9.79 8.96
CA THR A 104 -1.44 -11.18 9.06
C THR A 104 -2.83 -11.26 9.68
N VAL A 105 -3.01 -10.68 10.88
CA VAL A 105 -4.30 -10.73 11.58
C VAL A 105 -5.37 -9.97 10.80
N TYR A 106 -5.03 -8.79 10.29
CA TYR A 106 -5.95 -8.01 9.44
C TYR A 106 -6.45 -8.81 8.24
N LEU A 107 -5.56 -9.40 7.43
CA LEU A 107 -5.94 -10.11 6.21
C LEU A 107 -6.64 -11.44 6.48
N PHE A 108 -6.31 -12.10 7.59
CA PHE A 108 -7.06 -13.26 8.06
C PHE A 108 -8.51 -12.87 8.39
N CYS A 109 -8.71 -11.83 9.21
CA CYS A 109 -10.05 -11.32 9.50
C CYS A 109 -10.77 -10.81 8.24
N ASP A 110 -10.07 -10.15 7.29
CA ASP A 110 -10.64 -9.68 6.02
C ASP A 110 -11.20 -10.85 5.19
N SER A 111 -10.55 -12.02 5.25
CA SER A 111 -11.02 -13.27 4.61
C SER A 111 -12.32 -13.77 5.25
N LEU A 112 -12.41 -13.75 6.59
CA LEU A 112 -13.64 -14.11 7.31
C LEU A 112 -14.79 -13.13 7.02
N ILE A 113 -14.47 -11.83 6.94
CA ILE A 113 -15.46 -10.79 6.60
C ILE A 113 -16.00 -11.00 5.18
N TRP A 114 -15.13 -11.38 4.23
CA TRP A 114 -15.59 -11.72 2.90
C TRP A 114 -16.54 -12.93 2.91
N ALA A 115 -16.17 -14.03 3.57
CA ALA A 115 -17.01 -15.22 3.70
C ALA A 115 -18.37 -14.92 4.35
N HIS A 116 -18.39 -14.03 5.34
CA HIS A 116 -19.64 -13.51 5.91
C HIS A 116 -20.50 -12.79 4.87
N SER A 117 -19.89 -11.84 4.14
CA SER A 117 -20.59 -10.97 3.22
C SER A 117 -21.22 -11.72 2.03
N THR A 118 -20.59 -12.81 1.58
CA THR A 118 -21.09 -13.65 0.49
C THR A 118 -22.08 -14.72 0.93
N GLY A 119 -22.23 -14.94 2.24
CA GLY A 119 -23.15 -15.93 2.79
C GLY A 119 -22.59 -17.36 2.90
N VAL A 120 -21.30 -17.56 2.62
CA VAL A 120 -20.61 -18.84 2.85
C VAL A 120 -20.73 -19.27 4.31
N TYR A 121 -20.54 -18.34 5.24
CA TYR A 121 -20.78 -18.59 6.67
C TYR A 121 -21.14 -17.30 7.40
N LYS A 122 -22.27 -17.27 8.11
CA LYS A 122 -22.74 -16.09 8.84
C LYS A 122 -22.25 -16.12 10.30
N PHE A 123 -21.16 -15.41 10.56
CA PHE A 123 -20.65 -15.20 11.93
C PHE A 123 -21.56 -14.31 12.79
N ASN A 124 -21.90 -14.76 14.00
CA ASN A 124 -22.68 -13.99 14.99
C ASN A 124 -21.97 -12.71 15.45
N GLN A 125 -20.63 -12.72 15.57
CA GLN A 125 -19.83 -11.60 16.07
C GLN A 125 -19.10 -10.83 14.94
N ILE A 126 -19.72 -10.66 13.77
CA ILE A 126 -19.06 -10.04 12.61
C ILE A 126 -18.52 -8.62 12.88
N LYS A 127 -19.21 -7.84 13.72
CA LYS A 127 -18.75 -6.51 14.14
C LYS A 127 -17.43 -6.59 14.91
N ARG A 128 -17.26 -7.59 15.77
CA ARG A 128 -16.01 -7.81 16.52
C ARG A 128 -14.88 -8.19 15.56
N ILE A 129 -15.11 -9.10 14.63
CA ILE A 129 -14.14 -9.50 13.60
C ILE A 129 -13.71 -8.29 12.76
N THR A 130 -14.67 -7.47 12.35
CA THR A 130 -14.42 -6.24 11.57
C THR A 130 -13.58 -5.23 12.36
N ASN A 131 -13.92 -4.99 13.63
CA ASN A 131 -13.15 -4.10 14.48
C ASN A 131 -11.73 -4.62 14.75
N THR A 132 -11.57 -5.92 14.96
CA THR A 132 -10.25 -6.56 15.09
C THR A 132 -9.43 -6.35 13.82
N ALA A 133 -10.01 -6.57 12.64
CA ALA A 133 -9.33 -6.34 11.37
C ALA A 133 -8.80 -4.89 11.27
N SER A 134 -9.65 -3.90 11.56
CA SER A 134 -9.26 -2.49 11.51
C SER A 134 -8.17 -2.13 12.55
N LYS A 135 -8.25 -2.66 13.78
CA LYS A 135 -7.24 -2.41 14.82
C LYS A 135 -5.87 -2.95 14.42
N PHE A 136 -5.81 -4.19 13.91
CA PHE A 136 -4.56 -4.79 13.47
C PHE A 136 -4.02 -4.17 12.18
N TRP A 137 -4.90 -3.65 11.32
CA TRP A 137 -4.47 -2.85 10.18
C TRP A 137 -3.79 -1.55 10.64
N ILE A 138 -4.36 -0.84 11.62
CA ILE A 138 -3.74 0.36 12.24
C ILE A 138 -2.38 0.03 12.83
N ILE A 139 -2.27 -1.04 13.63
CA ILE A 139 -0.99 -1.48 14.20
C ILE A 139 0.04 -1.66 13.09
N GLY A 140 -0.32 -2.37 12.02
CA GLY A 140 0.60 -2.63 10.92
C GLY A 140 1.01 -1.37 10.14
N LEU A 141 0.12 -0.38 10.04
CA LEU A 141 0.41 0.92 9.41
C LEU A 141 1.31 1.78 10.30
N ILE A 142 1.02 1.89 11.60
CA ILE A 142 1.83 2.64 12.56
C ILE A 142 3.25 2.08 12.61
N SER A 143 3.41 0.75 12.72
CA SER A 143 4.74 0.13 12.71
C SER A 143 5.51 0.44 11.42
N SER A 144 4.83 0.52 10.28
CA SER A 144 5.43 0.89 8.99
C SER A 144 5.85 2.36 8.92
N ILE A 145 5.02 3.25 9.44
CA ILE A 145 5.31 4.69 9.51
C ILE A 145 6.55 4.93 10.38
N ILE A 146 6.59 4.31 11.57
CA ILE A 146 7.75 4.38 12.48
C ILE A 146 9.00 3.82 11.78
N HIS A 147 8.88 2.66 11.11
CA HIS A 147 9.98 2.08 10.34
C HIS A 147 10.49 3.04 9.25
N CYS A 148 9.59 3.69 8.51
CA CYS A 148 9.96 4.62 7.45
C CYS A 148 10.73 5.82 8.00
N PHE A 149 10.28 6.43 9.10
CA PHE A 149 11.01 7.55 9.71
C PHE A 149 12.41 7.13 10.18
N TYR A 150 12.51 5.97 10.83
CA TYR A 150 13.79 5.43 11.30
C TYR A 150 14.76 5.19 10.14
N LYS A 151 14.32 4.48 9.09
CA LYS A 151 15.16 4.20 7.92
C LYS A 151 15.49 5.46 7.12
N LEU A 152 14.59 6.45 7.04
CA LEU A 152 14.88 7.73 6.39
C LEU A 152 15.99 8.50 7.12
N HIS A 153 15.98 8.49 8.46
CA HIS A 153 17.04 9.09 9.25
C HIS A 153 18.39 8.38 9.03
N GLN A 154 18.41 7.05 9.11
CA GLN A 154 19.62 6.24 8.86
C GLN A 154 20.16 6.43 7.43
N ASN A 155 19.29 6.42 6.43
CA ASN A 155 19.63 6.63 5.02
C ASN A 155 20.22 8.04 4.78
N GLY A 156 19.68 9.07 5.43
CA GLY A 156 20.20 10.43 5.37
C GLY A 156 21.64 10.52 5.90
N TYR A 157 21.89 9.93 7.07
CA TYR A 157 23.24 9.88 7.67
C TYR A 157 24.23 9.14 6.76
N GLN A 158 23.87 7.96 6.25
CA GLN A 158 24.72 7.16 5.36
C GLN A 158 25.04 7.88 4.04
N THR A 159 24.05 8.56 3.45
CA THR A 159 24.25 9.33 2.22
C THR A 159 25.24 10.47 2.44
N SER A 160 25.05 11.26 3.50
CA SER A 160 25.95 12.38 3.81
C SER A 160 27.36 11.91 4.18
N PHE A 161 27.50 10.78 4.86
CA PHE A 161 28.81 10.20 5.17
C PHE A 161 29.57 9.78 3.91
N LEU A 162 28.92 9.07 2.98
CA LEU A 162 29.53 8.64 1.72
C LEU A 162 29.93 9.83 0.84
N GLU A 163 29.05 10.84 0.71
CA GLU A 163 29.32 12.03 -0.10
C GLU A 163 30.43 12.92 0.49
N ARG A 164 30.60 12.96 1.82
CA ARG A 164 31.71 13.67 2.46
C ARG A 164 33.05 12.94 2.28
N ASN A 165 33.04 11.63 2.48
CA ASN A 165 34.25 10.81 2.36
C ASN A 165 34.76 10.72 0.92
N SER A 166 33.87 10.76 -0.07
CA SER A 166 34.29 10.80 -1.48
C SER A 166 34.95 12.12 -1.84
N LYS A 167 34.40 13.25 -1.39
CA LYS A 167 34.98 14.59 -1.59
C LYS A 167 36.32 14.77 -0.87
N SER A 168 36.45 14.25 0.35
CA SER A 168 37.68 14.39 1.14
C SER A 168 38.85 13.56 0.61
N LYS A 169 38.60 12.50 -0.17
CA LYS A 169 39.63 11.56 -0.61
C LYS A 169 40.16 11.82 -2.03
N ASN A 170 39.73 12.88 -2.74
CA ASN A 170 40.07 13.16 -4.14
C ASN A 170 40.16 11.86 -4.97
N ILE A 171 39.09 11.05 -4.91
CA ILE A 171 39.08 9.72 -5.53
C ILE A 171 39.03 9.89 -7.06
N GLU A 172 40.19 10.07 -7.68
CA GLU A 172 40.40 10.17 -9.13
C GLU A 172 40.43 8.79 -9.82
N ASN A 173 40.41 7.70 -9.06
CA ASN A 173 40.32 6.34 -9.61
C ASN A 173 38.89 6.00 -10.07
N SER A 174 38.74 5.58 -11.32
CA SER A 174 37.46 5.30 -12.00
C SER A 174 36.63 4.18 -11.38
N GLU A 175 37.26 3.14 -10.82
CA GLU A 175 36.55 2.01 -10.19
C GLU A 175 35.99 2.36 -8.80
N GLN A 176 36.76 3.09 -7.99
CA GLN A 176 36.31 3.43 -6.64
C GLN A 176 35.27 4.56 -6.65
N SER A 177 35.40 5.52 -7.56
CA SER A 177 34.36 6.55 -7.78
C SER A 177 33.03 5.95 -8.28
N SER A 178 33.07 4.98 -9.20
CA SER A 178 31.86 4.30 -9.69
C SER A 178 31.18 3.43 -8.61
N SER A 179 31.95 2.78 -7.72
CA SER A 179 31.41 2.03 -6.57
C SER A 179 30.70 2.93 -5.53
N VAL A 180 31.22 4.14 -5.30
CA VAL A 180 30.58 5.11 -4.40
C VAL A 180 29.33 5.70 -5.05
N HIS A 181 29.39 6.04 -6.34
CA HIS A 181 28.24 6.55 -7.07
C HIS A 181 27.07 5.55 -7.12
N SER A 182 27.35 4.27 -7.35
CA SER A 182 26.33 3.21 -7.29
C SER A 182 25.72 3.08 -5.90
N SER A 183 26.53 3.09 -4.84
CA SER A 183 26.05 3.04 -3.45
C SER A 183 25.14 4.23 -3.08
N VAL A 184 25.53 5.45 -3.50
CA VAL A 184 24.70 6.66 -3.30
C VAL A 184 23.39 6.58 -4.10
N ASN A 185 23.43 6.05 -5.32
CA ASN A 185 22.23 5.86 -6.13
C ASN A 185 21.28 4.83 -5.51
N ASP A 186 21.80 3.77 -4.92
CA ASP A 186 21.00 2.79 -4.19
C ASP A 186 20.33 3.40 -2.95
N LEU A 187 21.06 4.22 -2.17
CA LEU A 187 20.48 4.96 -1.05
C LEU A 187 19.41 5.95 -1.50
N LYS A 188 19.62 6.67 -2.62
CA LYS A 188 18.60 7.57 -3.19
C LYS A 188 17.34 6.80 -3.61
N ARG A 189 17.51 5.61 -4.19
CA ARG A 189 16.39 4.73 -4.57
C ARG A 189 15.64 4.22 -3.33
N GLU A 190 16.36 3.78 -2.29
CA GLU A 190 15.78 3.38 -1.02
C GLU A 190 14.97 4.53 -0.40
N ARG A 191 15.54 5.74 -0.33
CA ARG A 191 14.87 6.94 0.17
C ARG A 191 13.56 7.22 -0.56
N LYS A 192 13.57 7.15 -1.89
CA LYS A 192 12.37 7.33 -2.72
C LYS A 192 11.29 6.30 -2.38
N ASN A 193 11.67 5.05 -2.16
CA ASN A 193 10.75 3.97 -1.80
C ASN A 193 10.17 4.18 -0.39
N LEU A 194 11.00 4.58 0.58
CA LEU A 194 10.58 4.88 1.95
C LEU A 194 9.59 6.06 1.99
N ILE A 195 9.87 7.15 1.27
CA ILE A 195 8.96 8.31 1.20
C ILE A 195 7.60 7.90 0.62
N ARG A 196 7.60 7.14 -0.47
CA ARG A 196 6.35 6.65 -1.07
C ARG A 196 5.59 5.73 -0.13
N GLN A 197 6.27 4.82 0.56
CA GLN A 197 5.65 3.93 1.53
C GLN A 197 5.03 4.73 2.69
N LEU A 198 5.76 5.72 3.21
CA LEU A 198 5.29 6.63 4.26
C LEU A 198 4.01 7.35 3.85
N PHE A 199 4.01 8.04 2.71
CA PHE A 199 2.81 8.73 2.23
C PHE A 199 1.66 7.77 1.96
N GLN A 200 1.93 6.59 1.39
CA GLN A 200 0.88 5.59 1.18
C GLN A 200 0.26 5.15 2.52
N ASP A 201 1.07 4.87 3.54
CA ASP A 201 0.59 4.45 4.85
C ASP A 201 -0.16 5.58 5.58
N LEU A 202 0.27 6.83 5.43
CA LEU A 202 -0.41 8.01 5.98
C LEU A 202 -1.80 8.23 5.34
N PHE A 203 -1.95 7.99 4.04
CA PHE A 203 -3.27 8.00 3.41
C PHE A 203 -4.10 6.76 3.77
N ASP A 204 -3.46 5.60 3.94
CA ASP A 204 -4.16 4.36 4.28
C ASP A 204 -4.71 4.34 5.69
N ILE A 205 -4.04 4.97 6.66
CA ILE A 205 -4.43 4.92 8.08
C ILE A 205 -5.75 5.64 8.34
N VAL A 206 -6.12 6.60 7.48
CA VAL A 206 -7.41 7.30 7.52
C VAL A 206 -8.57 6.30 7.48
N ILE A 207 -8.46 5.26 6.67
CA ILE A 207 -9.55 4.30 6.41
C ILE A 207 -9.93 3.51 7.68
N PRO A 208 -9.02 2.76 8.34
CA PRO A 208 -9.37 2.02 9.54
C PRO A 208 -9.64 2.93 10.74
N LEU A 209 -8.99 4.10 10.85
CA LEU A 209 -9.28 5.07 11.92
C LEU A 209 -10.73 5.57 11.86
N THR A 210 -11.20 5.97 10.66
CA THR A 210 -12.60 6.36 10.48
C THR A 210 -13.53 5.17 10.67
N SER A 211 -13.17 3.95 10.23
CA SER A 211 -14.01 2.77 10.39
C SER A 211 -14.26 2.38 11.86
N LEU A 212 -13.31 2.66 12.75
CA LEU A 212 -13.42 2.42 14.18
C LEU A 212 -14.07 3.58 14.94
N GLY A 213 -14.32 4.72 14.27
CA GLY A 213 -14.84 5.93 14.89
C GLY A 213 -13.81 6.68 15.74
N TYR A 214 -12.51 6.45 15.55
CA TYR A 214 -11.47 7.22 16.26
C TYR A 214 -11.31 8.63 15.69
N ILE A 215 -11.63 8.80 14.41
CA ILE A 215 -11.74 10.10 13.75
C ILE A 215 -13.05 10.16 12.98
N HIS A 216 -13.67 11.33 12.94
CA HIS A 216 -14.91 11.55 12.20
C HIS A 216 -14.60 12.36 10.94
N LEU A 217 -14.44 11.65 9.83
CA LEU A 217 -14.21 12.24 8.52
C LEU A 217 -15.33 11.87 7.57
N GLU A 218 -15.69 12.81 6.71
CA GLU A 218 -16.68 12.59 5.67
C GLU A 218 -16.21 11.55 4.65
N ASP A 219 -17.16 10.85 4.04
CA ASP A 219 -16.90 9.80 3.05
C ASP A 219 -16.07 10.28 1.84
N GLY A 220 -16.20 11.57 1.50
CA GLY A 220 -15.41 12.23 0.47
C GLY A 220 -13.91 12.24 0.79
N ILE A 221 -13.54 12.65 2.00
CA ILE A 221 -12.13 12.71 2.45
C ILE A 221 -11.54 11.30 2.47
N VAL A 222 -12.26 10.33 3.03
CA VAL A 222 -11.84 8.92 3.04
C VAL A 222 -11.69 8.37 1.62
N GLY A 223 -12.60 8.76 0.72
CA GLY A 223 -12.54 8.48 -0.71
C GLY A 223 -11.24 8.99 -1.34
N LEU A 224 -10.94 10.28 -1.18
CA LEU A 224 -9.74 10.90 -1.74
C LEU A 224 -8.45 10.30 -1.16
N SER A 225 -8.37 10.08 0.15
CA SER A 225 -7.21 9.41 0.77
C SER A 225 -6.97 8.03 0.15
N GLY A 226 -8.04 7.26 -0.05
CA GLY A 226 -7.93 5.95 -0.71
C GLY A 226 -7.47 6.02 -2.16
N VAL A 227 -7.87 7.05 -2.92
CA VAL A 227 -7.39 7.31 -4.29
C VAL A 227 -5.91 7.66 -4.30
N PHE A 228 -5.45 8.59 -3.45
CA PHE A 228 -4.04 8.97 -3.39
C PHE A 228 -3.14 7.79 -3.01
N SER A 229 -3.55 7.00 -2.01
CA SER A 229 -2.86 5.75 -1.66
C SER A 229 -2.83 4.76 -2.83
N ALA A 230 -3.93 4.61 -3.58
CA ALA A 230 -3.98 3.72 -4.74
C ALA A 230 -3.01 4.16 -5.83
N ILE A 231 -2.92 5.46 -6.13
CA ILE A 231 -1.99 6.02 -7.11
C ILE A 231 -0.53 5.76 -6.70
N ILE A 232 -0.19 6.02 -5.43
CA ILE A 232 1.16 5.77 -4.93
C ILE A 232 1.49 4.27 -5.02
N GLY A 233 0.57 3.42 -4.56
CA GLY A 233 0.74 1.97 -4.62
C GLY A 233 0.84 1.42 -6.05
N ALA A 234 0.10 2.00 -6.99
CA ALA A 234 0.19 1.66 -8.41
C ALA A 234 1.55 2.03 -9.00
N LYS A 235 2.07 3.23 -8.66
CA LYS A 235 3.43 3.65 -9.07
C LYS A 235 4.51 2.72 -8.52
N ILE A 236 4.41 2.32 -7.25
CA ILE A 236 5.35 1.36 -6.64
C ILE A 236 5.32 0.02 -7.39
N GLN A 237 4.13 -0.50 -7.72
CA GLN A 237 4.01 -1.76 -8.42
C GLN A 237 4.46 -1.65 -9.89
N TRP A 238 4.22 -0.52 -10.55
CA TRP A 238 4.66 -0.25 -11.91
C TRP A 238 6.18 -0.31 -12.04
N GLU A 239 6.91 0.26 -11.08
CA GLU A 239 8.38 0.22 -11.09
C GLU A 239 8.95 -1.20 -10.91
N LYS A 240 8.19 -2.15 -10.32
CA LYS A 240 8.62 -3.55 -10.17
C LYS A 240 8.43 -4.40 -11.43
N VAL A 241 7.55 -3.99 -12.32
CA VAL A 241 7.22 -4.72 -13.57
C VAL A 241 7.78 -4.04 -14.81
N LYS A 242 8.48 -2.91 -14.63
CA LYS A 242 9.21 -2.18 -15.67
C LYS A 242 10.47 -2.95 -16.06
#